data_AF-A0A821FR17-F1
#
_entry.id   AF-A0A821FR17-F1
#
_cell.length_a   1.000
_cell.length_b   1.000
_cell.length_c   1.000
_cell.angle_alpha   90.00
_cell.angle_beta   90.00
_cell.angle_gamma   90.00
#
_symmetry.space_group_name_H-M   'P 1'
#
loop_
_entity.id
_entity.type
_entity.pdbx_description
1 polymer ?
#
loop_
_entity_poly.entity_id
_entity_poly.type
_entity_poly.pdbx_seq_one_letter_code
_entity_poly.pdbx_strand_id
1 'polypeptide(L)'
;MSSTLSMALRALDHGDKKILRTRFIAIMSKATPDYNENLHEIVDVLIETNFPCVHVIDHPIFILMRNTLVDIFQKPADEFHLLYRIGELFSRMADYVDDKNIHLFQQLFTDATIIQCLIRELSSVSLTSHDSLISGIGHLIDTYRKFQRFRPDIQDNVILSSLIMPIVNFVKSAEYKTSFLRLSAKQDEITSFQKLILVTCPKYIVSFWCKRQPDVARAAAEETLSRSSDILKYFLPTIDGWKESVIWCMFYMIWLCQYSSDDCLLVDYSVQHTKLLDYVLKIVQGKKLLYLESQDPTSGNLQKRASELLCYATLYIYATTFLPELCQKLKEYNITSILLRLTKANYSKTQFHAYRILAVVLSSDDIKQLANAAQITTVFIFYLKESINLTSTRSRLMNLLLNLKSKLYNTPILNFRIINV
;
A
#
# COMPACT_ATOMS: atom_id res chain seq x y z
N MET A 1 24.09 -32.56 -1.78
CA MET A 1 24.05 -33.10 -3.16
C MET A 1 22.76 -32.57 -3.77
N SER A 2 22.82 -31.69 -4.77
CA SER A 2 21.63 -31.18 -5.48
C SER A 2 21.08 -32.32 -6.34
N SER A 3 19.77 -32.55 -6.33
CA SER A 3 19.19 -33.61 -7.14
C SER A 3 19.34 -33.27 -8.62
N THR A 4 19.32 -34.29 -9.49
CA THR A 4 19.34 -34.11 -10.95
C THR A 4 18.24 -33.15 -11.43
N LEU A 5 17.13 -33.05 -10.69
CA LEU A 5 16.02 -32.15 -10.97
C LEU A 5 16.38 -30.68 -10.70
N SER A 6 17.03 -30.38 -9.57
CA SER A 6 17.45 -29.01 -9.24
C SER A 6 18.50 -28.47 -10.22
N MET A 7 19.47 -29.29 -10.61
CA MET A 7 20.42 -28.91 -11.64
C MET A 7 19.74 -28.63 -12.99
N ALA A 8 18.73 -29.43 -13.36
CA ALA A 8 17.98 -29.22 -14.59
C ALA A 8 17.12 -27.95 -14.54
N LEU A 9 16.44 -27.68 -13.42
CA LEU A 9 15.65 -26.46 -13.22
C LEU A 9 16.52 -25.20 -13.19
N ARG A 10 17.71 -25.26 -12.56
CA ARG A 10 18.69 -24.15 -12.56
C ARG A 10 19.29 -23.88 -13.94
N ALA A 11 19.29 -24.86 -14.84
CA ALA A 11 19.72 -24.71 -16.22
C ALA A 11 18.65 -24.05 -17.13
N LEU A 12 17.48 -23.68 -16.59
CA LEU A 12 16.49 -22.85 -17.28
C LEU A 12 17.01 -21.41 -17.38
N ASP A 13 17.87 -21.18 -18.36
CA ASP A 13 18.41 -19.87 -18.72
C ASP A 13 17.28 -18.87 -19.07
N HIS A 14 17.45 -17.58 -18.76
CA HIS A 14 16.47 -16.48 -18.89
C HIS A 14 16.11 -16.10 -20.35
N GLY A 15 16.10 -17.08 -21.26
CA GLY A 15 15.83 -16.93 -22.68
C GLY A 15 14.34 -16.84 -23.03
N ASP A 16 14.02 -17.15 -24.28
CA ASP A 16 12.67 -17.07 -24.84
C ASP A 16 11.63 -17.78 -23.97
N LYS A 17 10.57 -17.05 -23.58
CA LYS A 17 9.46 -17.50 -22.74
C LYS A 17 8.81 -18.80 -23.22
N LYS A 18 8.75 -19.03 -24.54
CA LYS A 18 8.17 -20.25 -25.12
C LYS A 18 9.09 -21.45 -24.92
N ILE A 19 10.40 -21.25 -25.06
CA ILE A 19 11.42 -22.27 -24.83
C ILE A 19 11.49 -22.63 -23.34
N LEU A 20 11.38 -21.63 -22.47
CA LEU A 20 11.32 -21.80 -21.01
C LEU A 20 10.17 -22.73 -20.59
N ARG A 21 8.96 -22.49 -21.11
CA ARG A 21 7.80 -23.35 -20.85
C ARG A 21 8.04 -24.80 -21.27
N THR A 22 8.49 -25.03 -22.51
CA THR A 22 8.71 -26.37 -23.03
C THR A 22 9.80 -27.11 -22.25
N ARG A 23 10.89 -26.43 -21.89
CA ARG A 23 11.97 -27.02 -21.07
C ARG A 23 11.49 -27.32 -19.66
N PHE A 24 10.72 -26.43 -19.03
CA PHE A 24 10.13 -26.69 -17.71
C PHE A 24 9.23 -27.94 -17.73
N ILE A 25 8.29 -28.03 -18.68
CA ILE A 25 7.42 -29.20 -18.83
C ILE A 25 8.25 -30.47 -19.05
N ALA A 26 9.29 -30.41 -19.89
CA ALA A 26 10.16 -31.55 -20.15
C ALA A 26 10.94 -31.99 -18.89
N ILE A 27 11.43 -31.05 -18.08
CA ILE A 27 12.12 -31.31 -16.82
C ILE A 27 11.14 -31.95 -15.81
N MET A 28 9.95 -31.36 -15.65
CA MET A 28 8.93 -31.87 -14.74
C MET A 28 8.44 -33.26 -15.15
N SER A 29 8.25 -33.51 -16.44
CA SER A 29 7.84 -34.83 -16.96
C SER A 29 8.86 -35.94 -16.71
N LYS A 30 10.13 -35.59 -16.44
CA LYS A 30 11.22 -36.51 -16.12
C LYS A 30 11.47 -36.64 -14.61
N ALA A 31 10.92 -35.74 -13.79
CA ALA A 31 10.86 -35.95 -12.36
C ALA A 31 9.95 -37.16 -12.11
N THR A 32 10.37 -38.08 -11.23
CA THR A 32 9.53 -39.21 -10.82
C THR A 32 8.17 -38.72 -10.34
N PRO A 33 7.09 -39.52 -10.46
CA PRO A 33 5.73 -39.11 -10.09
C PRO A 33 5.56 -38.71 -8.62
N ASP A 34 6.58 -38.92 -7.78
CA ASP A 34 6.64 -38.40 -6.41
C ASP A 34 7.04 -36.93 -6.36
N TYR A 35 6.19 -36.09 -6.95
CA TYR A 35 6.31 -34.64 -6.86
C TYR A 35 6.24 -34.15 -5.41
N ASN A 36 5.63 -34.92 -4.50
CA ASN A 36 5.54 -34.60 -3.08
C ASN A 36 6.91 -34.61 -2.40
N GLU A 37 7.75 -35.62 -2.66
CA GLU A 37 9.10 -35.72 -2.06
C GLU A 37 10.03 -34.60 -2.53
N ASN A 38 9.83 -34.10 -3.75
CA ASN A 38 10.71 -33.09 -4.36
C ASN A 38 10.13 -31.66 -4.33
N LEU A 39 8.94 -31.45 -3.75
CA LEU A 39 8.23 -30.18 -3.84
C LEU A 39 9.04 -29.02 -3.24
N HIS A 40 9.71 -29.26 -2.12
CA HIS A 40 10.61 -28.29 -1.50
C HIS A 40 11.69 -27.80 -2.47
N GLU A 41 12.39 -28.72 -3.12
CA GLU A 41 13.49 -28.41 -4.03
C GLU A 41 12.98 -27.69 -5.29
N ILE A 42 11.81 -28.10 -5.82
CA ILE A 42 11.18 -27.44 -6.96
C ILE A 42 10.83 -25.98 -6.62
N VAL A 43 10.18 -25.76 -5.47
CA VAL A 43 9.78 -24.41 -5.02
C VAL A 43 11.03 -23.54 -4.82
N ASP A 44 12.07 -24.07 -4.18
CA ASP A 44 13.31 -23.35 -3.92
C ASP A 44 13.97 -22.89 -5.22
N VAL A 45 14.10 -23.78 -6.21
CA VAL A 45 14.72 -23.41 -7.48
C VAL A 45 13.87 -22.40 -8.25
N LEU A 46 12.54 -22.52 -8.22
CA LEU A 46 11.66 -21.52 -8.85
C LEU A 46 11.79 -20.12 -8.24
N ILE A 47 12.00 -20.05 -6.92
CA ILE A 47 12.27 -18.79 -6.20
C ILE A 47 13.66 -18.25 -6.57
N GLU A 48 14.71 -19.08 -6.53
CA GLU A 48 16.09 -18.69 -6.85
C GLU A 48 16.23 -18.17 -8.27
N THR A 49 15.58 -18.84 -9.23
CA THR A 49 15.62 -18.48 -10.65
C THR A 49 14.70 -17.32 -11.02
N ASN A 50 13.95 -16.75 -10.06
CA ASN A 50 12.96 -15.69 -10.29
C ASN A 50 12.07 -15.98 -11.52
N PHE A 51 11.60 -17.23 -11.62
CA PHE A 51 11.02 -17.74 -12.86
C PHE A 51 9.74 -16.96 -13.26
N PRO A 52 9.65 -16.34 -14.46
CA PRO A 52 8.46 -15.62 -14.89
C PRO A 52 7.34 -16.62 -15.23
N CYS A 53 6.58 -17.01 -14.21
CA CYS A 53 5.76 -18.21 -14.20
C CYS A 53 4.43 -18.15 -15.00
N VAL A 54 4.19 -17.08 -15.77
CA VAL A 54 2.92 -16.84 -16.52
C VAL A 54 2.49 -18.02 -17.39
N HIS A 55 3.45 -18.75 -17.95
CA HIS A 55 3.20 -19.86 -18.86
C HIS A 55 3.20 -21.24 -18.20
N VAL A 56 3.32 -21.29 -16.88
CA VAL A 56 3.44 -22.52 -16.10
C VAL A 56 2.29 -22.68 -15.11
N ILE A 57 1.47 -21.63 -14.89
CA ILE A 57 0.34 -21.65 -13.94
C ILE A 57 -0.66 -22.79 -14.26
N ASP A 58 -0.72 -23.24 -15.51
CA ASP A 58 -1.54 -24.38 -15.96
C ASP A 58 -0.89 -25.75 -15.76
N HIS A 59 0.34 -25.82 -15.23
CA HIS A 59 1.02 -27.07 -14.94
C HIS A 59 0.46 -27.71 -13.66
N PRO A 60 0.27 -29.05 -13.61
CA PRO A 60 -0.25 -29.76 -12.43
C PRO A 60 0.48 -29.49 -11.11
N ILE A 61 1.75 -29.08 -11.18
CA ILE A 61 2.55 -28.70 -10.01
C ILE A 61 1.93 -27.54 -9.20
N PHE A 62 1.20 -26.62 -9.85
CA PHE A 62 0.54 -25.51 -9.16
C PHE A 62 -0.69 -25.97 -8.39
N ILE A 63 -1.44 -26.92 -8.94
CA ILE A 63 -2.52 -27.59 -8.24
C ILE A 63 -1.95 -28.38 -7.05
N LEU A 64 -0.80 -29.05 -7.25
CA LEU A 64 -0.12 -29.75 -6.16
C LEU A 64 0.29 -28.80 -5.03
N MET A 65 1.04 -27.73 -5.34
CA MET A 65 1.43 -26.70 -4.35
C MET A 65 0.22 -26.15 -3.61
N ARG A 66 -0.87 -25.87 -4.33
CA ARG A 66 -2.13 -25.37 -3.77
C ARG A 66 -2.78 -26.38 -2.83
N ASN A 67 -2.84 -27.66 -3.20
CA ASN A 67 -3.36 -28.71 -2.33
C ASN A 67 -2.45 -28.93 -1.12
N THR A 68 -1.13 -28.88 -1.29
CA THR A 68 -0.17 -28.93 -0.19
C THR A 68 -0.36 -27.78 0.79
N LEU A 69 -0.64 -26.55 0.33
CA LEU A 69 -1.00 -25.45 1.25
C LEU A 69 -2.21 -25.79 2.10
N VAL A 70 -3.28 -26.32 1.49
CA VAL A 70 -4.50 -26.72 2.20
C VAL A 70 -4.18 -27.79 3.23
N ASP A 71 -3.40 -28.80 2.84
CA ASP A 71 -3.00 -29.90 3.73
C ASP A 71 -2.15 -29.39 4.90
N ILE A 72 -1.20 -28.48 4.67
CA ILE A 72 -0.38 -27.88 5.73
C ILE A 72 -1.24 -27.09 6.70
N PHE A 73 -2.21 -26.31 6.20
CA PHE A 73 -3.13 -25.60 7.08
C PHE A 73 -4.02 -26.56 7.89
N GLN A 74 -4.33 -27.75 7.39
CA GLN A 74 -5.19 -28.71 8.08
C GLN A 74 -4.44 -29.63 9.06
N LYS A 75 -3.11 -29.76 8.92
CA LYS A 75 -2.25 -30.62 9.75
C LYS A 75 -1.49 -29.83 10.84
N PRO A 76 -1.09 -30.47 11.95
CA PRO A 76 -0.28 -29.83 12.97
C PRO A 76 1.18 -29.57 12.52
N ALA A 77 1.63 -28.33 12.76
CA ALA A 77 2.97 -27.75 12.97
C ALA A 77 4.22 -28.11 12.15
N ASP A 78 4.31 -29.22 11.42
CA ASP A 78 5.62 -29.73 10.98
C ASP A 78 6.13 -29.17 9.62
N GLU A 79 5.27 -28.53 8.83
CA GLU A 79 5.60 -28.13 7.45
C GLU A 79 5.48 -26.62 7.16
N PHE A 80 5.53 -25.76 8.19
CA PHE A 80 5.40 -24.31 7.99
C PHE A 80 6.50 -23.68 7.12
N HIS A 81 7.68 -24.30 7.04
CA HIS A 81 8.71 -23.86 6.10
C HIS A 81 8.23 -23.99 4.64
N LEU A 82 7.55 -25.08 4.29
CA LEU A 82 7.01 -25.26 2.94
C LEU A 82 5.89 -24.24 2.66
N LEU A 83 5.03 -23.97 3.65
CA LEU A 83 4.03 -22.91 3.57
C LEU A 83 4.66 -21.55 3.25
N TYR A 84 5.73 -21.19 3.97
CA TYR A 84 6.49 -19.96 3.74
C TYR A 84 6.98 -19.87 2.29
N ARG A 85 7.65 -20.93 1.80
CA ARG A 85 8.24 -20.95 0.46
C ARG A 85 7.19 -20.93 -0.65
N ILE A 86 6.12 -21.73 -0.53
CA ILE A 86 5.02 -21.70 -1.51
C ILE A 86 4.35 -20.32 -1.51
N GLY A 87 4.09 -19.74 -0.34
CA GLY A 87 3.54 -18.38 -0.22
C GLY A 87 4.45 -17.34 -0.90
N GLU A 88 5.76 -17.40 -0.66
CA GLU A 88 6.74 -16.51 -1.29
C GLU A 88 6.70 -16.61 -2.83
N LEU A 89 6.71 -17.83 -3.36
CA LEU A 89 6.61 -18.09 -4.80
C LEU A 89 5.32 -17.50 -5.37
N PHE A 90 4.18 -17.74 -4.73
CA PHE A 90 2.89 -17.21 -5.15
C PHE A 90 2.83 -15.69 -5.13
N SER A 91 3.41 -15.04 -4.12
CA SER A 91 3.50 -13.58 -4.06
C SER A 91 4.32 -13.02 -5.22
N ARG A 92 5.44 -13.66 -5.58
CA ARG A 92 6.26 -13.25 -6.75
C ARG A 92 5.51 -13.48 -8.06
N MET A 93 4.80 -14.60 -8.18
CA MET A 93 4.00 -14.91 -9.37
C MET A 93 2.87 -13.93 -9.60
N ALA A 94 2.23 -13.43 -8.54
CA ALA A 94 1.16 -12.45 -8.63
C ALA A 94 1.59 -11.14 -9.32
N ASP A 95 2.88 -10.80 -9.32
CA ASP A 95 3.40 -9.63 -10.06
C ASP A 95 3.37 -9.81 -11.58
N TYR A 96 3.22 -11.04 -12.08
CA TYR A 96 3.17 -11.38 -13.50
C TYR A 96 1.75 -11.75 -13.99
N VAL A 97 0.73 -11.59 -13.16
CA VAL A 97 -0.65 -11.87 -13.56
C VAL A 97 -1.15 -10.77 -14.51
N ASP A 98 -1.58 -11.16 -15.70
CA ASP A 98 -2.14 -10.32 -16.75
C ASP A 98 -3.49 -10.87 -17.25
N ASP A 99 -4.15 -10.17 -18.16
CA ASP A 99 -5.48 -10.57 -18.65
C ASP A 99 -5.49 -11.95 -19.33
N LYS A 100 -4.33 -12.48 -19.75
CA LYS A 100 -4.23 -13.79 -20.43
C LYS A 100 -4.21 -14.95 -19.45
N ASN A 101 -3.60 -14.77 -18.28
CA ASN A 101 -3.41 -15.84 -17.30
C ASN A 101 -4.27 -15.68 -16.03
N ILE A 102 -5.05 -14.60 -15.93
CA ILE A 102 -5.82 -14.24 -14.75
C ILE A 102 -6.79 -15.34 -14.30
N HIS A 103 -7.44 -16.01 -15.25
CA HIS A 103 -8.39 -17.09 -14.98
C HIS A 103 -7.73 -18.29 -14.28
N LEU A 104 -6.48 -18.60 -14.61
CA LEU A 104 -5.72 -19.70 -13.97
C LEU A 104 -5.38 -19.33 -12.53
N PHE A 105 -4.92 -18.09 -12.31
CA PHE A 105 -4.65 -17.59 -10.97
C PHE A 105 -5.95 -17.53 -10.13
N GLN A 106 -7.06 -17.14 -10.76
CA GLN A 106 -8.37 -17.16 -10.13
C GLN A 106 -8.78 -18.59 -9.72
N GLN A 107 -8.59 -19.59 -10.56
CA GLN A 107 -8.87 -20.99 -10.22
C GLN A 107 -8.06 -21.49 -9.02
N LEU A 108 -6.80 -21.05 -8.89
CA LEU A 108 -5.94 -21.44 -7.77
C LEU A 108 -6.37 -20.81 -6.44
N PHE A 109 -6.75 -19.53 -6.46
CA PHE A 109 -6.94 -18.73 -5.24
C PHE A 109 -8.39 -18.43 -4.86
N THR A 110 -9.35 -18.68 -5.74
CA THR A 110 -10.78 -18.56 -5.41
C THR A 110 -11.31 -19.83 -4.74
N ASP A 111 -10.56 -20.33 -3.75
CA ASP A 111 -10.95 -21.48 -2.93
C ASP A 111 -11.37 -21.02 -1.55
N ALA A 112 -12.63 -21.30 -1.20
CA ALA A 112 -13.17 -21.03 0.12
C ALA A 112 -12.36 -21.70 1.23
N THR A 113 -11.78 -22.87 0.99
CA THR A 113 -10.98 -23.63 1.96
C THR A 113 -9.71 -22.88 2.35
N ILE A 114 -8.96 -22.37 1.37
CA ILE A 114 -7.72 -21.60 1.62
C ILE A 114 -8.06 -20.31 2.37
N ILE A 115 -9.12 -19.61 1.95
CA ILE A 115 -9.57 -18.39 2.61
C ILE A 115 -9.98 -18.67 4.05
N GLN A 116 -10.78 -19.72 4.31
CA GLN A 116 -11.18 -20.11 5.66
C GLN A 116 -9.99 -20.48 6.54
N CYS A 117 -9.00 -21.21 5.99
CA CYS A 117 -7.76 -21.51 6.70
C CYS A 117 -7.02 -20.23 7.07
N LEU A 118 -6.85 -19.30 6.13
CA LEU A 118 -6.20 -18.01 6.39
C LEU A 118 -6.94 -17.19 7.46
N ILE A 119 -8.27 -17.16 7.43
CA ILE A 119 -9.09 -16.46 8.43
C ILE A 119 -8.89 -17.09 9.81
N ARG A 120 -8.89 -18.43 9.89
CA ARG A 120 -8.65 -19.16 11.14
C ARG A 120 -7.25 -18.86 11.69
N GLU A 121 -6.22 -18.98 10.85
CA GLU A 121 -4.84 -18.73 11.28
C GLU A 121 -4.62 -17.26 11.66
N LEU A 122 -5.20 -16.30 10.94
CA LEU A 122 -5.15 -14.88 11.32
C LEU A 122 -5.75 -14.62 12.71
N SER A 123 -6.77 -15.39 13.11
CA SER A 123 -7.43 -15.24 14.41
C SER A 123 -6.57 -15.80 15.56
N SER A 124 -5.67 -16.74 15.29
CA SER A 124 -4.78 -17.37 16.27
C SER A 124 -3.31 -16.93 16.15
N VAL A 125 -2.97 -16.11 15.15
CA VAL A 125 -1.57 -15.76 14.84
C VAL A 125 -0.84 -15.01 15.95
N SER A 126 -1.57 -14.35 16.87
CA SER A 126 -0.99 -13.72 18.06
C SER A 126 -0.56 -14.72 19.15
N LEU A 127 -1.04 -15.96 19.08
CA LEU A 127 -0.78 -17.03 20.04
C LEU A 127 0.38 -17.95 19.62
N THR A 128 0.86 -17.82 18.38
CA THR A 128 1.93 -18.66 17.82
C THR A 128 3.26 -17.92 17.79
N SER A 129 4.35 -18.67 17.97
CA SER A 129 5.73 -18.20 17.78
C SER A 129 6.36 -18.71 16.47
N HIS A 130 5.60 -19.40 15.62
CA HIS A 130 6.10 -19.99 14.39
C HIS A 130 6.29 -18.95 13.28
N ASP A 131 7.47 -18.34 13.21
CA ASP A 131 7.80 -17.30 12.21
C ASP A 131 7.55 -17.71 10.75
N SER A 132 7.77 -18.98 10.40
CA SER A 132 7.50 -19.49 9.05
C SER A 132 6.01 -19.51 8.72
N LEU A 133 5.15 -19.87 9.69
CA LEU A 133 3.69 -19.79 9.52
C LEU A 133 3.26 -18.34 9.31
N ILE A 134 3.73 -17.44 10.19
CA ILE A 134 3.40 -16.00 10.13
C ILE A 134 3.86 -15.38 8.80
N SER A 135 5.09 -15.68 8.38
CA SER A 135 5.64 -15.21 7.10
C SER A 135 4.86 -15.79 5.92
N GLY A 136 4.50 -17.07 5.95
CA GLY A 136 3.68 -17.72 4.92
C GLY A 136 2.30 -17.07 4.78
N ILE A 137 1.60 -16.83 5.89
CA ILE A 137 0.34 -16.07 5.91
C ILE A 137 0.54 -14.68 5.30
N GLY A 138 1.61 -13.97 5.68
CA GLY A 138 1.94 -12.66 5.12
C GLY A 138 2.14 -12.68 3.61
N HIS A 139 2.85 -13.68 3.08
CA HIS A 139 3.02 -13.83 1.64
C HIS A 139 1.72 -14.16 0.92
N LEU A 140 0.86 -15.01 1.50
CA LEU A 140 -0.45 -15.31 0.93
C LEU A 140 -1.34 -14.07 0.90
N ILE A 141 -1.40 -13.27 1.97
CA ILE A 141 -2.13 -12.00 1.99
C ILE A 141 -1.59 -11.04 0.93
N ASP A 142 -0.26 -10.91 0.78
CA ASP A 142 0.32 -10.07 -0.28
C ASP A 142 0.05 -10.61 -1.69
N THR A 143 -0.13 -11.94 -1.84
CA THR A 143 -0.57 -12.57 -3.08
C THR A 143 -1.99 -12.14 -3.44
N TYR A 144 -2.95 -12.29 -2.52
CA TYR A 144 -4.34 -11.83 -2.72
C TYR A 144 -4.38 -10.32 -3.01
N ARG A 145 -3.59 -9.54 -2.27
CA ARG A 145 -3.44 -8.10 -2.48
C ARG A 145 -3.08 -7.78 -3.93
N LYS A 146 -2.00 -8.39 -4.43
CA LYS A 146 -1.48 -8.17 -5.78
C LYS A 146 -2.50 -8.61 -6.82
N PHE A 147 -3.16 -9.74 -6.58
CA PHE A 147 -4.16 -10.30 -7.46
C PHE A 147 -5.40 -9.40 -7.61
N GLN A 148 -5.87 -8.82 -6.51
CA GLN A 148 -7.05 -7.93 -6.47
C GLN A 148 -6.73 -6.48 -6.87
N ARG A 149 -5.46 -6.06 -6.84
CA ARG A 149 -5.07 -4.66 -7.04
C ARG A 149 -5.52 -4.16 -8.41
N PHE A 150 -6.28 -3.07 -8.43
CA PHE A 150 -6.82 -2.42 -9.63
C PHE A 150 -7.80 -3.29 -10.46
N ARG A 151 -8.40 -4.32 -9.86
CA ARG A 151 -9.34 -5.24 -10.52
C ARG A 151 -10.67 -5.31 -9.76
N PRO A 152 -11.62 -4.39 -10.04
CA PRO A 152 -12.87 -4.29 -9.30
C PRO A 152 -13.72 -5.58 -9.36
N ASP A 153 -13.74 -6.25 -10.50
CA ASP A 153 -14.44 -7.50 -10.74
C ASP A 153 -13.95 -8.65 -9.83
N ILE A 154 -12.65 -8.69 -9.55
CA ILE A 154 -12.05 -9.68 -8.63
C ILE A 154 -12.28 -9.29 -7.16
N GLN A 155 -12.28 -7.99 -6.86
CA GLN A 155 -12.60 -7.49 -5.52
C GLN A 155 -14.06 -7.78 -5.14
N ASP A 156 -14.97 -7.76 -6.10
CA ASP A 156 -16.39 -8.05 -5.91
C ASP A 156 -16.67 -9.57 -5.76
N ASN A 157 -15.66 -10.44 -5.92
CA ASN A 157 -15.81 -11.87 -5.68
C ASN A 157 -16.08 -12.15 -4.19
N VAL A 158 -17.19 -12.84 -3.89
CA VAL A 158 -17.65 -13.12 -2.51
C VAL A 158 -16.61 -13.89 -1.69
N ILE A 159 -15.93 -14.87 -2.29
CA ILE A 159 -14.94 -15.68 -1.59
C ILE A 159 -13.70 -14.84 -1.27
N LEU A 160 -13.16 -14.13 -2.26
CA LEU A 160 -11.94 -13.33 -2.08
C LEU A 160 -12.16 -12.11 -1.17
N SER A 161 -13.35 -11.49 -1.24
CA SER A 161 -13.71 -10.37 -0.37
C SER A 161 -13.92 -10.80 1.08
N SER A 162 -14.23 -12.07 1.37
CA SER A 162 -14.44 -12.53 2.76
C SER A 162 -13.20 -12.38 3.66
N LEU A 163 -12.00 -12.23 3.08
CA LEU A 163 -10.76 -12.02 3.82
C LEU A 163 -10.60 -10.59 4.39
N ILE A 164 -11.28 -9.59 3.81
CA ILE A 164 -11.02 -8.18 4.15
C ILE A 164 -11.40 -7.85 5.59
N MET A 165 -12.59 -8.26 6.05
CA MET A 165 -13.06 -7.96 7.39
C MET A 165 -12.24 -8.64 8.49
N PRO A 166 -11.84 -9.92 8.36
CA PRO A 166 -10.85 -10.55 9.25
C PRO A 166 -9.53 -9.75 9.35
N ILE A 167 -8.98 -9.28 8.22
CA ILE A 167 -7.78 -8.44 8.21
C ILE A 167 -8.03 -7.09 8.91
N VAL A 168 -9.17 -6.46 8.66
CA VAL A 168 -9.57 -5.23 9.37
C VAL A 168 -9.66 -5.49 10.86
N ASN A 169 -10.35 -6.53 11.30
CA ASN A 169 -10.49 -6.89 12.72
C ASN A 169 -9.13 -7.16 13.38
N PHE A 170 -8.19 -7.76 12.64
CA PHE A 170 -6.83 -7.97 13.10
C PHE A 170 -6.05 -6.65 13.30
N VAL A 171 -6.19 -5.68 12.39
CA VAL A 171 -5.63 -4.32 12.58
C VAL A 171 -6.35 -3.57 13.70
N LYS A 172 -7.63 -3.86 13.93
CA LYS A 172 -8.41 -3.32 15.05
C LYS A 172 -8.09 -3.97 16.40
N SER A 173 -7.29 -5.03 16.45
CA SER A 173 -7.03 -5.78 17.68
C SER A 173 -6.08 -5.02 18.63
N ALA A 174 -6.06 -5.37 19.92
CA ALA A 174 -5.16 -4.73 20.89
C ALA A 174 -3.68 -4.97 20.56
N GLU A 175 -3.39 -6.07 19.85
CA GLU A 175 -2.07 -6.47 19.37
C GLU A 175 -1.50 -5.47 18.37
N TYR A 176 -2.31 -4.76 17.58
CA TYR A 176 -1.81 -3.74 16.65
C TYR A 176 -1.15 -2.59 17.41
N LYS A 177 -1.85 -2.00 18.40
CA LYS A 177 -1.30 -0.94 19.26
C LYS A 177 -0.09 -1.46 20.05
N THR A 178 -0.21 -2.65 20.62
CA THR A 178 0.89 -3.27 21.40
C THR A 178 2.13 -3.52 20.54
N SER A 179 1.96 -3.95 19.30
CA SER A 179 3.06 -4.18 18.35
C SER A 179 3.77 -2.88 18.01
N PHE A 180 3.03 -1.79 17.82
CA PHE A 180 3.60 -0.44 17.68
C PHE A 180 4.39 -0.03 18.91
N LEU A 181 3.81 -0.12 20.11
CA LEU A 181 4.47 0.31 21.35
C LEU A 181 5.70 -0.55 21.72
N ARG A 182 5.81 -1.76 21.16
CA ARG A 182 7.01 -2.61 21.29
C ARG A 182 8.11 -2.28 20.27
N LEU A 183 7.85 -1.46 19.25
CA LEU A 183 8.90 -1.03 18.33
C LEU A 183 9.89 -0.11 19.06
N SER A 184 11.18 -0.36 18.87
CA SER A 184 12.21 0.63 19.20
C SER A 184 12.40 1.57 18.03
N ALA A 185 12.55 2.88 18.29
CA ALA A 185 12.87 3.88 17.27
C ALA A 185 14.12 3.51 16.44
N LYS A 186 15.04 2.74 17.03
CA LYS A 186 16.30 2.31 16.42
C LYS A 186 16.27 0.88 15.88
N GLN A 187 15.10 0.24 15.84
CA GLN A 187 14.96 -1.15 15.41
C GLN A 187 15.25 -1.27 13.91
N ASP A 188 16.24 -2.08 13.53
CA ASP A 188 16.58 -2.28 12.12
C ASP A 188 15.61 -3.26 11.44
N GLU A 189 15.28 -4.36 12.12
CA GLU A 189 14.36 -5.40 11.61
C GLU A 189 13.17 -5.60 12.54
N ILE A 190 11.98 -5.76 11.94
CA ILE A 190 10.74 -6.10 12.66
C ILE A 190 10.47 -7.59 12.56
N THR A 191 9.87 -8.16 13.60
CA THR A 191 9.52 -9.58 13.63
C THR A 191 8.52 -9.92 12.52
N SER A 192 8.41 -11.20 12.15
CA SER A 192 7.41 -11.67 11.18
C SER A 192 6.00 -11.24 11.56
N PHE A 193 5.69 -11.30 12.87
CA PHE A 193 4.41 -10.84 13.40
C PHE A 193 4.20 -9.34 13.23
N GLN A 194 5.20 -8.52 13.60
CA GLN A 194 5.15 -7.06 13.41
C GLN A 194 5.00 -6.71 11.92
N LYS A 195 5.72 -7.39 11.03
CA LYS A 195 5.61 -7.22 9.58
C LYS A 195 4.24 -7.62 9.05
N LEU A 196 3.62 -8.65 9.60
CA LEU A 196 2.25 -9.04 9.25
C LEU A 196 1.25 -7.93 9.66
N ILE A 197 1.24 -7.58 10.95
CA ILE A 197 0.20 -6.72 11.54
C ILE A 197 0.38 -5.22 11.25
N LEU A 198 1.62 -4.72 11.16
CA LEU A 198 1.92 -3.28 10.99
C LEU A 198 2.15 -2.86 9.54
N VAL A 199 2.39 -3.83 8.64
CA VAL A 199 2.78 -3.55 7.26
C VAL A 199 1.88 -4.30 6.29
N THR A 200 1.87 -5.64 6.34
CA THR A 200 1.22 -6.47 5.32
C THR A 200 -0.30 -6.31 5.33
N CYS A 201 -0.93 -6.38 6.51
CA CYS A 201 -2.37 -6.21 6.68
C CYS A 201 -2.83 -4.78 6.33
N PRO A 202 -2.20 -3.70 6.84
CA PRO A 202 -2.47 -2.34 6.38
C PRO A 202 -2.34 -2.18 4.87
N LYS A 203 -1.26 -2.70 4.27
CA LYS A 203 -1.03 -2.66 2.82
C LYS A 203 -2.14 -3.37 2.04
N TYR A 204 -2.70 -4.45 2.57
CA TYR A 204 -3.85 -5.13 1.98
C TYR A 204 -5.09 -4.22 1.95
N ILE A 205 -5.46 -3.68 3.12
CA ILE A 205 -6.63 -2.80 3.29
C ILE A 205 -6.58 -1.62 2.33
N VAL A 206 -5.45 -0.91 2.27
CA VAL A 206 -5.30 0.29 1.41
C VAL A 206 -5.37 -0.02 -0.09
N SER A 207 -5.05 -1.25 -0.49
CA SER A 207 -5.08 -1.66 -1.91
C SER A 207 -6.43 -2.20 -2.36
N PHE A 208 -7.21 -2.74 -1.41
CA PHE A 208 -8.58 -3.19 -1.63
C PHE A 208 -9.52 -1.99 -1.89
N TRP A 209 -9.06 -0.78 -1.60
CA TRP A 209 -9.79 0.46 -1.85
C TRP A 209 -9.83 0.83 -3.34
N CYS A 210 -10.70 0.18 -4.11
CA CYS A 210 -11.19 0.66 -5.40
C CYS A 210 -12.72 0.88 -5.33
N LYS A 211 -13.14 2.12 -5.01
CA LYS A 211 -14.48 2.73 -5.25
C LYS A 211 -15.78 1.99 -4.85
N ARG A 212 -15.80 0.81 -4.21
CA ARG A 212 -17.07 0.06 -3.99
C ARG A 212 -17.40 -0.44 -2.58
N GLN A 213 -16.46 -0.47 -1.62
CA GLN A 213 -16.75 -0.92 -0.23
C GLN A 213 -16.36 0.11 0.84
N PRO A 214 -17.07 1.25 0.92
CA PRO A 214 -16.74 2.34 1.85
C PRO A 214 -16.84 1.93 3.34
N ASP A 215 -17.66 0.94 3.69
CA ASP A 215 -17.90 0.57 5.09
C ASP A 215 -16.72 -0.21 5.71
N VAL A 216 -16.06 -1.06 4.92
CA VAL A 216 -14.88 -1.83 5.33
C VAL A 216 -13.69 -0.90 5.57
N ALA A 217 -13.50 -0.01 4.60
CA ALA A 217 -12.59 1.11 4.58
C ALA A 217 -12.73 2.01 5.83
N ARG A 218 -13.97 2.43 6.10
CA ARG A 218 -14.36 3.22 7.27
C ARG A 218 -13.99 2.51 8.57
N ALA A 219 -14.36 1.25 8.73
CA ALA A 219 -14.13 0.50 9.96
C ALA A 219 -12.63 0.37 10.35
N ALA A 220 -11.74 0.23 9.36
CA ALA A 220 -10.29 0.20 9.60
C ALA A 220 -9.75 1.60 9.93
N ALA A 221 -10.24 2.61 9.23
CA ALA A 221 -9.75 3.98 9.33
C ALA A 221 -10.14 4.62 10.68
N GLU A 222 -11.36 4.39 11.18
CA GLU A 222 -11.85 4.87 12.48
C GLU A 222 -10.98 4.38 13.64
N GLU A 223 -10.70 3.08 13.69
CA GLU A 223 -9.89 2.48 14.76
C GLU A 223 -8.42 2.90 14.67
N THR A 224 -7.89 3.03 13.44
CA THR A 224 -6.52 3.50 13.26
C THR A 224 -6.40 4.96 13.69
N LEU A 225 -7.37 5.80 13.34
CA LEU A 225 -7.42 7.21 13.72
C LEU A 225 -7.45 7.39 15.24
N SER A 226 -8.29 6.63 15.96
CA SER A 226 -8.40 6.72 17.42
C SER A 226 -7.09 6.39 18.16
N ARG A 227 -6.28 5.49 17.60
CA ARG A 227 -5.01 5.02 18.19
C ARG A 227 -3.77 5.78 17.72
N SER A 228 -3.82 6.33 16.51
CA SER A 228 -2.68 6.98 15.85
C SER A 228 -2.05 8.09 16.70
N SER A 229 -2.87 8.86 17.40
CA SER A 229 -2.42 9.94 18.28
C SER A 229 -1.53 9.44 19.42
N ASP A 230 -1.90 8.33 20.08
CA ASP A 230 -1.12 7.75 21.16
C ASP A 230 0.22 7.21 20.65
N ILE A 231 0.19 6.52 19.50
CA ILE A 231 1.36 5.94 18.87
C ILE A 231 2.34 7.06 18.47
N LEU A 232 1.86 8.09 17.77
CA LEU A 232 2.70 9.19 17.33
C LEU A 232 3.26 10.01 18.50
N LYS A 233 2.47 10.20 19.57
CA LYS A 233 2.96 10.85 20.79
C LYS A 233 4.19 10.13 21.36
N TYR A 234 4.22 8.80 21.31
CA TYR A 234 5.34 8.00 21.79
C TYR A 234 6.56 8.08 20.85
N PHE A 235 6.37 7.99 19.53
CA PHE A 235 7.48 7.89 18.58
C PHE A 235 8.10 9.22 18.16
N LEU A 236 7.31 10.29 18.04
CA LEU A 236 7.77 11.56 17.48
C LEU A 236 8.94 12.22 18.21
N PRO A 237 9.10 12.12 19.55
CA PRO A 237 10.30 12.62 20.23
C PRO A 237 11.62 12.03 19.71
N THR A 238 11.56 10.90 18.99
CA THR A 238 12.72 10.17 18.47
C THR A 238 12.79 10.16 16.94
N ILE A 239 12.04 11.04 16.26
CA ILE A 239 11.90 11.04 14.79
C ILE A 239 13.23 11.05 14.02
N ASP A 240 14.23 11.77 14.51
CA ASP A 240 15.56 11.81 13.90
C ASP A 240 16.35 10.49 14.07
N GLY A 241 15.93 9.64 15.01
CA GLY A 241 16.46 8.30 15.26
C GLY A 241 15.83 7.19 14.41
N TRP A 242 14.68 7.44 13.76
CA TRP A 242 13.90 6.39 13.12
C TRP A 242 14.66 5.63 12.03
N LYS A 243 14.69 4.30 12.12
CA LYS A 243 15.22 3.40 11.08
C LYS A 243 14.16 3.08 10.03
N GLU A 244 14.57 2.39 8.97
CA GLU A 244 13.70 2.05 7.83
C GLU A 244 12.42 1.35 8.28
N SER A 245 12.53 0.35 9.14
CA SER A 245 11.38 -0.44 9.61
C SER A 245 10.33 0.42 10.32
N VAL A 246 10.76 1.36 11.17
CA VAL A 246 9.87 2.29 11.89
C VAL A 246 9.21 3.25 10.90
N ILE A 247 9.97 3.83 9.97
CA ILE A 247 9.43 4.70 8.92
C ILE A 247 8.38 3.94 8.10
N TRP A 248 8.62 2.67 7.81
CA TRP A 248 7.72 1.82 7.04
C TRP A 248 6.40 1.52 7.77
N CYS A 249 6.46 1.23 9.07
CA CYS A 249 5.26 1.07 9.89
C CYS A 249 4.47 2.38 10.01
N MET A 250 5.16 3.51 10.21
CA MET A 250 4.54 4.84 10.28
C MET A 250 3.86 5.21 8.95
N PHE A 251 4.49 4.90 7.83
CA PHE A 251 3.93 5.11 6.50
C PHE A 251 2.58 4.43 6.34
N TYR A 252 2.45 3.15 6.68
CA TYR A 252 1.17 2.44 6.53
C TYR A 252 0.10 2.91 7.51
N MET A 253 0.48 3.29 8.74
CA MET A 253 -0.47 3.89 9.68
C MET A 253 -1.01 5.22 9.14
N ILE A 254 -0.13 6.11 8.65
CA ILE A 254 -0.56 7.39 8.06
C ILE A 254 -1.37 7.17 6.79
N TRP A 255 -1.02 6.18 5.97
CA TRP A 255 -1.80 5.84 4.79
C TRP A 255 -3.21 5.36 5.15
N LEU A 256 -3.35 4.50 6.16
CA LEU A 256 -4.67 4.11 6.70
C LEU A 256 -5.45 5.31 7.26
N CYS A 257 -4.82 6.19 8.03
CA CYS A 257 -5.47 7.42 8.51
C CYS A 257 -5.87 8.36 7.38
N GLN A 258 -5.11 8.41 6.30
CA GLN A 258 -5.47 9.24 5.14
C GLN A 258 -6.79 8.81 4.53
N TYR A 259 -7.15 7.55 4.65
CA TYR A 259 -8.44 7.10 4.19
C TYR A 259 -9.62 7.51 5.08
N SER A 260 -9.41 7.84 6.36
CA SER A 260 -10.48 8.43 7.19
C SER A 260 -10.77 9.88 6.82
N SER A 261 -9.99 10.47 5.89
CA SER A 261 -10.20 11.85 5.45
C SER A 261 -11.19 12.00 4.28
N ASP A 262 -11.88 10.92 3.89
CA ASP A 262 -13.00 10.97 2.95
C ASP A 262 -14.18 11.76 3.57
N ASP A 263 -14.94 12.49 2.74
CA ASP A 263 -15.76 13.66 3.13
C ASP A 263 -16.71 13.40 4.33
N CYS A 264 -17.21 12.18 4.48
CA CYS A 264 -18.11 11.84 5.60
C CYS A 264 -17.39 11.67 6.95
N LEU A 265 -16.22 11.03 6.97
CA LEU A 265 -15.52 10.70 8.22
C LEU A 265 -14.70 11.86 8.77
N LEU A 266 -14.28 12.75 7.88
CA LEU A 266 -13.50 13.91 8.27
C LEU A 266 -14.28 14.79 9.25
N VAL A 267 -15.58 15.00 9.03
CA VAL A 267 -16.48 15.78 9.91
C VAL A 267 -16.72 15.07 11.23
N ASP A 268 -17.12 13.79 11.18
CA ASP A 268 -17.51 12.99 12.35
C ASP A 268 -16.38 12.82 13.37
N TYR A 269 -15.12 12.85 12.90
CA TYR A 269 -13.92 12.66 13.72
C TYR A 269 -13.01 13.90 13.78
N SER A 270 -13.58 15.10 13.64
CA SER A 270 -12.84 16.37 13.61
C SER A 270 -11.87 16.56 14.79
N VAL A 271 -12.21 16.10 16.00
CA VAL A 271 -11.34 16.18 17.20
C VAL A 271 -10.11 15.28 17.06
N GLN A 272 -10.29 14.06 16.55
CA GLN A 272 -9.21 13.11 16.35
C GLN A 272 -8.31 13.57 15.18
N HIS A 273 -8.91 14.07 14.10
CA HIS A 273 -8.19 14.68 12.99
C HIS A 273 -7.37 15.89 13.43
N THR A 274 -7.90 16.72 14.33
CA THR A 274 -7.16 17.83 14.92
C THR A 274 -5.90 17.36 15.63
N LYS A 275 -6.01 16.36 16.52
CA LYS A 275 -4.85 15.83 17.26
C LYS A 275 -3.83 15.18 16.33
N LEU A 276 -4.32 14.41 15.35
CA LEU A 276 -3.45 13.77 14.37
C LEU A 276 -2.73 14.79 13.49
N LEU A 277 -3.39 15.88 13.10
CA LEU A 277 -2.78 16.94 12.31
C LEU A 277 -1.54 17.53 12.98
N ASP A 278 -1.60 17.84 14.28
CA ASP A 278 -0.46 18.35 15.04
C ASP A 278 0.76 17.41 14.99
N TYR A 279 0.49 16.10 15.02
CA TYR A 279 1.53 15.08 14.93
C TYR A 279 2.05 14.90 13.50
N VAL A 280 1.19 14.92 12.49
CA VAL A 280 1.58 14.84 11.07
C VAL A 280 2.42 16.06 10.67
N LEU A 281 2.10 17.24 11.19
CA LEU A 281 2.92 18.44 11.01
C LEU A 281 4.35 18.25 11.56
N LYS A 282 4.51 17.60 12.72
CA LYS A 282 5.84 17.26 13.26
C LYS A 282 6.59 16.26 12.38
N ILE A 283 5.89 15.33 11.71
CA ILE A 283 6.51 14.40 10.75
C ILE A 283 7.12 15.18 9.58
N VAL A 284 6.34 16.06 8.93
CA VAL A 284 6.83 16.84 7.78
C VAL A 284 7.89 17.87 8.16
N GLN A 285 7.99 18.23 9.44
CA GLN A 285 9.04 19.08 10.00
C GLN A 285 10.32 18.31 10.40
N GLY A 286 10.28 16.97 10.42
CA GLY A 286 11.39 16.12 10.86
C GLY A 286 12.64 16.32 10.02
N LYS A 287 13.75 16.76 10.64
CA LYS A 287 15.00 17.10 9.94
C LYS A 287 15.57 15.91 9.18
N LYS A 288 15.59 14.73 9.80
CA LYS A 288 16.07 13.51 9.14
C LYS A 288 15.25 13.15 7.91
N LEU A 289 13.92 13.16 8.01
CA LEU A 289 13.05 12.80 6.89
C LEU A 289 13.23 13.77 5.72
N LEU A 290 13.30 15.07 6.00
CA LEU A 290 13.55 16.09 4.99
C LEU A 290 14.96 15.98 4.38
N TYR A 291 15.96 15.55 5.16
CA TYR A 291 17.30 15.26 4.64
C TYR A 291 17.28 14.05 3.70
N LEU A 292 16.67 12.93 4.13
CA LEU A 292 16.53 11.72 3.32
C LEU A 292 15.78 11.99 2.01
N GLU A 293 14.74 12.84 2.04
CA GLU A 293 13.97 13.24 0.85
C GLU A 293 14.78 14.06 -0.16
N SER A 294 15.77 14.82 0.33
CA SER A 294 16.63 15.62 -0.54
C SER A 294 17.68 14.77 -1.27
N GLN A 295 17.91 13.54 -0.81
CA GLN A 295 18.78 12.57 -1.48
C GLN A 295 18.05 11.90 -2.65
N ASP A 296 18.80 11.43 -3.64
CA ASP A 296 18.23 10.70 -4.77
C ASP A 296 17.46 9.46 -4.27
N PRO A 297 16.16 9.29 -4.58
CA PRO A 297 15.37 8.15 -4.11
C PRO A 297 15.86 6.79 -4.66
N THR A 298 16.73 6.77 -5.67
CA THR A 298 17.42 5.56 -6.14
C THR A 298 18.57 5.15 -5.23
N SER A 299 19.00 6.01 -4.30
CA SER A 299 20.17 5.79 -3.43
C SER A 299 19.92 4.82 -2.27
N GLY A 300 18.70 4.29 -2.11
CA GLY A 300 18.40 3.27 -1.09
C GLY A 300 16.92 3.15 -0.71
N ASN A 301 16.58 2.01 -0.09
CA ASN A 301 15.22 1.73 0.38
C ASN A 301 14.75 2.74 1.44
N LEU A 302 15.64 3.14 2.36
CA LEU A 302 15.33 4.10 3.42
C LEU A 302 14.86 5.47 2.87
N GLN A 303 15.54 5.99 1.85
CA GLN A 303 15.20 7.26 1.19
C GLN A 303 13.82 7.15 0.56
N LYS A 304 13.58 6.09 -0.22
CA LYS A 304 12.28 5.81 -0.82
C LYS A 304 11.16 5.76 0.23
N ARG A 305 11.38 5.10 1.38
CA ARG A 305 10.39 5.03 2.47
C ARG A 305 10.13 6.39 3.11
N ALA A 306 11.17 7.21 3.30
CA ALA A 306 11.00 8.58 3.78
C ALA A 306 10.18 9.42 2.81
N SER A 307 10.42 9.29 1.50
CA SER A 307 9.63 9.95 0.44
C SER A 307 8.17 9.53 0.44
N GLU A 308 7.92 8.22 0.56
CA GLU A 308 6.57 7.67 0.67
C GLU A 308 5.87 8.23 1.94
N LEU A 309 6.52 8.21 3.11
CA LEU A 309 5.94 8.77 4.34
C LEU A 309 5.61 10.26 4.21
N LEU A 310 6.53 11.08 3.69
CA LEU A 310 6.30 12.51 3.52
C LEU A 310 5.19 12.81 2.51
N CYS A 311 5.09 12.04 1.42
CA CYS A 311 4.02 12.17 0.45
C CYS A 311 2.65 11.96 1.10
N TYR A 312 2.48 10.88 1.88
CA TYR A 312 1.20 10.57 2.49
C TYR A 312 0.88 11.44 3.69
N ALA A 313 1.89 11.90 4.45
CA ALA A 313 1.73 12.93 5.47
C ALA A 313 1.24 14.25 4.84
N THR A 314 1.80 14.65 3.70
CA THR A 314 1.39 15.87 2.99
C THR A 314 0.00 15.71 2.36
N LEU A 315 -0.31 14.53 1.82
CA LEU A 315 -1.66 14.21 1.34
C LEU A 315 -2.70 14.27 2.47
N TYR A 316 -2.34 13.81 3.68
CA TYR A 316 -3.17 13.94 4.87
C TYR A 316 -3.43 15.39 5.26
N ILE A 317 -2.37 16.21 5.34
CA ILE A 317 -2.53 17.65 5.60
C ILE A 317 -3.45 18.28 4.55
N TYR A 318 -3.25 17.94 3.27
CA TYR A 318 -4.12 18.43 2.21
C TYR A 318 -5.59 18.04 2.45
N ALA A 319 -5.88 16.79 2.80
CA ALA A 319 -7.26 16.38 3.03
C ALA A 319 -7.91 17.11 4.21
N THR A 320 -7.13 17.44 5.26
CA THR A 320 -7.66 18.27 6.36
C THR A 320 -8.04 19.69 5.94
N THR A 321 -7.55 20.20 4.80
CA THR A 321 -7.94 21.53 4.29
C THR A 321 -9.41 21.63 3.88
N PHE A 322 -10.09 20.50 3.69
CA PHE A 322 -11.52 20.47 3.38
C PHE A 322 -12.41 20.81 4.59
N LEU A 323 -11.87 20.74 5.82
CA LEU A 323 -12.56 21.25 7.01
C LEU A 323 -12.15 22.70 7.31
N PRO A 324 -13.10 23.63 7.41
CA PRO A 324 -12.80 25.03 7.72
C PRO A 324 -11.97 25.20 9.01
N GLU A 325 -12.29 24.47 10.07
CA GLU A 325 -11.63 24.60 11.38
C GLU A 325 -10.17 24.13 11.32
N LEU A 326 -9.89 23.03 10.62
CA LEU A 326 -8.52 22.52 10.45
C LEU A 326 -7.73 23.38 9.46
N CYS A 327 -8.37 23.89 8.42
CA CYS A 327 -7.76 24.83 7.48
C CYS A 327 -7.33 26.13 8.19
N GLN A 328 -8.17 26.66 9.07
CA GLN A 328 -7.85 27.82 9.89
C GLN A 328 -6.63 27.57 10.78
N LYS A 329 -6.57 26.40 11.43
CA LYS A 329 -5.37 25.99 12.20
C LYS A 329 -4.10 25.94 11.36
N LEU A 330 -4.15 25.41 10.14
CA LEU A 330 -2.99 25.37 9.25
C LEU A 330 -2.43 26.77 8.95
N LYS A 331 -3.32 27.76 8.82
CA LYS A 331 -2.91 29.17 8.66
C LYS A 331 -2.23 29.70 9.91
N GLU A 332 -2.74 29.38 11.10
CA GLU A 332 -2.17 29.78 12.39
C GLU A 332 -0.79 29.16 12.65
N TYR A 333 -0.56 27.91 12.20
CA TYR A 333 0.73 27.22 12.35
C TYR A 333 1.87 27.76 11.48
N ASN A 334 1.61 28.73 10.58
CA ASN A 334 2.63 29.34 9.71
C ASN A 334 3.49 28.31 8.94
N ILE A 335 2.85 27.26 8.42
CA ILE A 335 3.51 26.12 7.77
C ILE A 335 4.13 26.43 6.40
N THR A 336 3.96 27.66 5.90
CA THR A 336 4.38 28.11 4.56
C THR A 336 5.84 27.79 4.25
N SER A 337 6.77 28.04 5.18
CA SER A 337 8.20 27.79 4.96
C SER A 337 8.51 26.30 4.72
N ILE A 338 7.85 25.41 5.45
CA ILE A 338 7.99 23.95 5.31
C ILE A 338 7.37 23.49 3.99
N LEU A 339 6.19 23.99 3.64
CA LEU A 339 5.54 23.65 2.38
C LEU A 339 6.38 24.11 1.17
N LEU A 340 6.94 25.33 1.21
CA LEU A 340 7.86 25.82 0.18
C LEU A 340 9.11 24.94 0.06
N ARG A 341 9.63 24.42 1.17
CA ARG A 341 10.71 23.42 1.12
C ARG A 341 10.25 22.12 0.44
N LEU A 342 9.05 21.63 0.75
CA LEU A 342 8.49 20.42 0.14
C LEU A 342 8.16 20.59 -1.35
N THR A 343 7.96 21.81 -1.86
CA THR A 343 7.85 22.04 -3.32
C THR A 343 9.14 21.68 -4.08
N LYS A 344 10.27 21.55 -3.38
CA LYS A 344 11.56 21.13 -3.93
C LYS A 344 11.92 19.67 -3.61
N ALA A 345 10.98 18.91 -3.04
CA ALA A 345 11.18 17.50 -2.71
C ALA A 345 11.45 16.66 -3.97
N ASN A 346 12.25 15.59 -3.90
CA ASN A 346 12.54 14.77 -5.09
C ASN A 346 11.29 14.02 -5.58
N TYR A 347 10.38 13.67 -4.67
CA TYR A 347 9.16 12.97 -5.05
C TYR A 347 8.06 13.93 -5.53
N SER A 348 7.72 13.84 -6.83
CA SER A 348 6.78 14.75 -7.51
C SER A 348 5.40 14.82 -6.86
N LYS A 349 4.90 13.72 -6.28
CA LYS A 349 3.63 13.70 -5.56
C LYS A 349 3.67 14.55 -4.28
N THR A 350 4.79 14.55 -3.57
CA THR A 350 5.00 15.42 -2.40
C THR A 350 4.93 16.89 -2.81
N GLN A 351 5.63 17.26 -3.89
CA GLN A 351 5.56 18.62 -4.44
C GLN A 351 4.12 19.01 -4.80
N PHE A 352 3.40 18.12 -5.49
CA PHE A 352 2.02 18.34 -5.90
C PHE A 352 1.09 18.60 -4.70
N HIS A 353 1.17 17.79 -3.63
CA HIS A 353 0.37 18.02 -2.43
C HIS A 353 0.78 19.30 -1.70
N ALA A 354 2.07 19.63 -1.62
CA ALA A 354 2.55 20.87 -1.02
C ALA A 354 1.99 22.11 -1.74
N TYR A 355 2.00 22.12 -3.07
CA TYR A 355 1.40 23.18 -3.87
C TYR A 355 -0.11 23.33 -3.64
N ARG A 356 -0.84 22.21 -3.50
CA ARG A 356 -2.28 22.23 -3.20
C ARG A 356 -2.58 22.84 -1.84
N ILE A 357 -1.76 22.54 -0.82
CA ILE A 357 -1.94 23.14 0.51
C ILE A 357 -1.62 24.64 0.47
N LEU A 358 -0.51 25.03 -0.18
CA LEU A 358 -0.13 26.45 -0.34
C LEU A 358 -1.24 27.26 -0.99
N ALA A 359 -1.90 26.72 -2.02
CA ALA A 359 -3.02 27.37 -2.69
C ALA A 359 -4.22 27.64 -1.79
N VAL A 360 -4.38 26.89 -0.69
CA VAL A 360 -5.51 27.02 0.25
C VAL A 360 -5.15 27.93 1.44
N VAL A 361 -3.91 27.84 1.93
CA VAL A 361 -3.51 28.59 3.15
C VAL A 361 -3.05 30.01 2.86
N LEU A 362 -2.53 30.29 1.67
CA LEU A 362 -2.04 31.62 1.28
C LEU A 362 -3.14 32.51 0.69
N SER A 363 -3.00 33.81 0.87
CA SER A 363 -3.83 34.78 0.16
C SER A 363 -3.39 34.92 -1.30
N SER A 364 -4.24 35.54 -2.12
CA SER A 364 -3.91 35.86 -3.52
C SER A 364 -2.66 36.72 -3.64
N ASP A 365 -2.48 37.68 -2.73
CA ASP A 365 -1.35 38.60 -2.77
C ASP A 365 -0.05 37.92 -2.31
N ASP A 366 -0.12 37.01 -1.32
CA ASP A 366 1.02 36.18 -0.94
C ASP A 366 1.49 35.32 -2.13
N ILE A 367 0.55 34.69 -2.85
CA ILE A 367 0.87 33.84 -4.00
C ILE A 367 1.57 34.63 -5.11
N LYS A 368 1.13 35.87 -5.39
CA LYS A 368 1.76 36.73 -6.41
C LYS A 368 3.20 37.12 -6.06
N GLN A 369 3.53 37.18 -4.78
CA GLN A 369 4.87 37.52 -4.29
C GLN A 369 5.83 36.31 -4.29
N LEU A 370 5.30 35.09 -4.46
CA LEU A 370 6.14 33.88 -4.53
C LEU A 370 6.84 33.76 -5.89
N ALA A 371 8.12 33.38 -5.85
CA ALA A 371 8.91 33.11 -7.06
C ALA A 371 8.34 31.98 -7.95
N ASN A 372 7.48 31.11 -7.39
CA ASN A 372 6.88 29.96 -8.07
C ASN A 372 5.34 30.07 -8.22
N ALA A 373 4.80 31.29 -8.25
CA ALA A 373 3.36 31.57 -8.39
C ALA A 373 2.71 30.81 -9.57
N ALA A 374 3.37 30.82 -10.74
CA ALA A 374 2.87 30.14 -11.94
C ALA A 374 2.72 28.62 -11.77
N GLN A 375 3.56 27.99 -10.95
CA GLN A 375 3.52 26.55 -10.72
C GLN A 375 2.41 26.16 -9.75
N ILE A 376 2.10 27.00 -8.75
CA ILE A 376 0.90 26.86 -7.90
C ILE A 376 -0.36 26.91 -8.78
N THR A 377 -0.46 27.91 -9.66
CA THR A 377 -1.60 28.06 -10.58
C THR A 377 -1.71 26.87 -11.54
N THR A 378 -0.59 26.36 -12.06
CA THR A 378 -0.56 25.20 -12.95
C THR A 378 -1.02 23.93 -12.27
N VAL A 379 -0.55 23.65 -11.05
CA VAL A 379 -0.96 22.50 -10.23
C VAL A 379 -2.46 22.59 -9.91
N PHE A 380 -2.95 23.78 -9.57
CA PHE A 380 -4.37 24.00 -9.30
C PHE A 380 -5.23 23.75 -10.53
N ILE A 381 -4.83 24.24 -11.70
CA ILE A 381 -5.53 23.98 -12.98
C ILE A 381 -5.47 22.48 -13.34
N PHE A 382 -4.32 21.83 -13.19
CA PHE A 382 -4.17 20.40 -13.44
C PHE A 382 -5.10 19.58 -12.54
N TYR A 383 -5.14 19.90 -11.24
CA TYR A 383 -6.05 19.24 -10.31
C TYR A 383 -7.52 19.47 -10.67
N LEU A 384 -7.92 20.70 -11.01
CA LEU A 384 -9.27 20.99 -11.48
C LEU A 384 -9.62 20.12 -12.70
N LYS A 385 -8.70 19.96 -13.66
CA LYS A 385 -8.90 19.07 -14.82
C LYS A 385 -9.09 17.61 -14.41
N GLU A 386 -8.26 17.08 -13.52
CA GLU A 386 -8.40 15.70 -13.02
C GLU A 386 -9.71 15.49 -12.25
N SER A 387 -10.12 16.45 -11.40
CA SER A 387 -11.39 16.39 -10.67
C SER A 387 -12.60 16.47 -11.61
N ILE A 388 -12.55 17.26 -12.68
CA ILE A 388 -13.61 17.30 -13.71
C ILE A 388 -13.76 15.94 -14.41
N ASN A 389 -12.65 15.23 -14.60
CA ASN A 389 -12.63 13.89 -15.21
C ASN A 389 -13.13 12.79 -14.27
N LEU A 390 -13.21 13.05 -12.96
CA LEU A 390 -13.82 12.15 -11.99
C LEU A 390 -15.35 12.39 -11.93
N THR A 391 -16.09 11.44 -12.50
CA THR A 391 -17.55 11.49 -12.73
C THR A 391 -18.41 11.87 -11.52
N SER A 392 -17.97 11.59 -10.30
CA SER A 392 -18.73 11.91 -9.08
C SER A 392 -18.68 13.37 -8.67
N THR A 393 -17.69 14.16 -9.13
CA THR A 393 -17.50 15.57 -8.70
C THR A 393 -17.74 16.59 -9.81
N ARG A 394 -17.94 16.13 -11.06
CA ARG A 394 -18.03 16.95 -12.28
C ARG A 394 -19.08 18.07 -12.21
N SER A 395 -20.29 17.79 -11.74
CA SER A 395 -21.41 18.75 -11.71
C SER A 395 -21.22 19.85 -10.65
N ARG A 396 -20.75 19.49 -9.45
CA ARG A 396 -20.45 20.45 -8.37
C ARG A 396 -19.28 21.36 -8.75
N LEU A 397 -18.22 20.79 -9.32
CA LEU A 397 -17.03 21.55 -9.73
C LEU A 397 -17.29 22.41 -10.97
N MET A 398 -18.09 21.94 -11.95
CA MET A 398 -18.52 22.75 -13.10
C MET A 398 -19.34 23.96 -12.67
N ASN A 399 -20.25 23.80 -11.72
CA ASN A 399 -21.00 24.95 -11.18
C ASN A 399 -20.07 25.94 -10.46
N LEU A 400 -19.04 25.46 -9.78
CA LEU A 400 -18.04 26.29 -9.11
C LEU A 400 -17.15 27.05 -10.11
N LEU A 401 -16.76 26.38 -11.21
CA LEU A 401 -15.99 26.98 -12.30
C LEU A 401 -16.81 27.96 -13.14
N LEU A 402 -18.10 27.70 -13.38
CA LEU A 402 -19.03 28.63 -14.03
C LEU A 402 -19.21 29.89 -13.18
N ASN A 403 -19.31 29.74 -11.86
CA ASN A 403 -19.36 30.86 -10.91
C ASN A 403 -18.03 31.62 -10.76
N LEU A 404 -16.88 30.94 -10.95
CA LEU A 404 -15.58 31.60 -10.99
C LEU A 404 -15.37 32.33 -12.32
N LYS A 405 -15.81 31.75 -13.44
CA LYS A 405 -15.77 32.37 -14.77
C LYS A 405 -16.60 33.65 -14.82
N SER A 406 -17.80 33.66 -14.22
CA SER A 406 -18.63 34.87 -14.14
C SER A 406 -18.01 35.99 -13.29
N LYS A 407 -17.15 35.65 -12.32
CA LYS A 407 -16.41 36.60 -11.49
C LYS A 407 -15.06 37.05 -12.07
N LEU A 408 -14.46 36.28 -12.98
CA LEU A 408 -13.11 36.51 -13.51
C LEU A 408 -13.06 37.27 -14.85
N TYR A 409 -14.21 37.75 -15.38
CA TYR A 409 -14.29 38.50 -16.65
C TYR A 409 -13.48 39.81 -16.70
N ASN A 410 -12.79 40.20 -15.61
CA ASN A 410 -11.88 41.35 -15.57
C ASN A 410 -10.38 40.99 -15.54
N THR A 411 -9.98 39.74 -15.77
CA THR A 411 -8.54 39.35 -15.77
C THR A 411 -8.12 38.64 -17.07
N PRO A 412 -7.11 39.10 -17.83
CA PRO A 412 -6.83 38.61 -19.19
C PRO A 412 -6.24 37.19 -19.30
N ILE A 413 -5.99 36.49 -18.19
CA ILE A 413 -5.15 35.27 -18.17
C ILE A 413 -5.94 33.98 -18.43
N LEU A 414 -7.28 34.03 -18.48
CA LEU A 414 -8.14 32.85 -18.66
C LEU A 414 -8.93 32.85 -19.97
N ASN A 415 -8.28 33.22 -21.08
CA ASN A 415 -8.77 32.87 -22.43
C ASN A 415 -8.33 31.45 -22.81
N PHE A 416 -8.76 30.45 -22.02
CA PHE A 416 -8.72 29.06 -22.46
C PHE A 416 -10.07 28.71 -23.09
N ARG A 417 -10.02 28.43 -24.40
CA ARG A 417 -11.09 27.84 -25.18
C ARG A 417 -11.59 26.57 -24.48
N ILE A 418 -12.77 26.66 -23.85
CA ILE A 418 -13.63 25.50 -23.61
C ILE A 418 -14.18 25.13 -25.00
N ILE A 419 -13.42 24.33 -25.76
CA ILE A 419 -13.94 23.65 -26.94
C ILE A 419 -14.64 22.38 -26.44
N ASN A 420 -15.88 22.25 -26.86
CA ASN A 420 -16.82 21.15 -26.62
C ASN A 420 -16.16 19.76 -26.57
N VAL A 421 -16.38 19.05 -25.46
CA VAL A 421 -16.42 17.58 -25.37
C VAL A 421 -17.57 17.17 -24.45
#